data_AF-A0A662J6M6-F1
#
_entry.id   AF-A0A662J6M6-F1
#
_cell.length_a   1.000
_cell.length_b   1.000
_cell.length_c   1.000
_cell.angle_alpha   90.00
_cell.angle_beta   90.00
_cell.angle_gamma   90.00
#
_symmetry.space_group_name_H-M   'P 1'
#
loop_
_entity.id
_entity.type
_entity.pdbx_description
1 polymer ?
#
loop_
_entity_poly.entity_id
_entity_poly.type
_entity_poly.pdbx_seq_one_letter_code
_entity_poly.pdbx_strand_id
1 'polypeptide(L)'
;KRLQGLVRVTGRRSIYIALEGDEAKLSPTEYKVLRAVKEEGGAISLKELMSRRPISRRRMFKYLARLRAKGFLDRVPQETQVELTEEGRKAAATLWKMASYLLFNTEKTRLKALIISYLDDLEAPIHDEDLIEKVLNPYFREHYGRSIQPYEYDELKDELKREGIVEGNPFTGYILKPYLKSKKPKTGKGGSDLVELALL
;
A
#
# COMPACT_ATOMS: atom_id res chain seq x y z
N LYS A 1 -7.91 18.06 -17.82
CA LYS A 1 -8.40 16.90 -18.62
C LYS A 1 -7.47 15.67 -18.56
N ARG A 2 -6.15 15.79 -18.34
CA ARG A 2 -5.19 14.64 -18.38
C ARG A 2 -5.32 13.55 -17.30
N LEU A 3 -6.01 13.81 -16.18
CA LEU A 3 -6.21 12.84 -15.09
C LEU A 3 -7.62 12.18 -15.11
N GLN A 4 -8.45 12.49 -16.10
CA GLN A 4 -9.76 11.84 -16.24
C GLN A 4 -9.55 10.39 -16.68
N GLY A 5 -10.12 9.43 -15.93
CA GLY A 5 -10.05 8.01 -16.24
C GLY A 5 -9.15 7.16 -15.34
N LEU A 6 -8.28 7.75 -14.53
CA LEU A 6 -7.41 7.01 -13.59
C LEU A 6 -8.15 6.53 -12.33
N VAL A 7 -9.20 7.25 -11.96
CA VAL A 7 -10.02 6.96 -10.78
C VAL A 7 -11.47 6.83 -11.23
N ARG A 8 -12.13 5.75 -10.80
CA ARG A 8 -13.55 5.53 -10.99
C ARG A 8 -14.27 5.75 -9.67
N VAL A 9 -15.26 6.63 -9.68
CA VAL A 9 -16.21 6.76 -8.58
C VAL A 9 -17.14 5.55 -8.60
N THR A 10 -17.06 4.70 -7.57
CA THR A 10 -17.91 3.51 -7.43
C THR A 10 -19.08 3.73 -6.48
N GLY A 11 -19.03 4.77 -5.64
CA GLY A 11 -20.07 5.10 -4.68
C GLY A 11 -20.58 6.54 -4.80
N ARG A 12 -21.80 6.74 -5.30
CA ARG A 12 -22.70 7.82 -4.86
C ARG A 12 -23.94 7.17 -4.28
N ARG A 13 -23.77 6.37 -3.23
CA ARG A 13 -24.88 5.62 -2.66
C ARG A 13 -25.43 6.40 -1.48
N SER A 14 -26.70 6.77 -1.60
CA SER A 14 -27.48 7.16 -0.44
C SER A 14 -28.12 5.88 0.09
N ILE A 15 -27.92 5.59 1.37
CA ILE A 15 -28.68 4.55 2.04
C ILE A 15 -29.92 5.21 2.63
N TYR A 16 -31.06 4.58 2.42
CA TYR A 16 -32.31 4.94 3.06
C TYR A 16 -32.55 3.99 4.21
N ILE A 17 -32.78 4.54 5.40
CA ILE A 17 -33.02 3.79 6.63
C ILE A 17 -34.48 3.97 7.02
N ALA A 18 -35.19 2.86 7.26
CA ALA A 18 -36.54 2.86 7.78
C ALA A 18 -36.56 3.30 9.24
N LEU A 19 -37.45 4.25 9.55
CA LEU A 19 -37.73 4.70 10.91
C LEU A 19 -39.05 4.11 11.39
N GLU A 20 -39.21 3.99 12.70
CA GLU A 20 -40.48 3.60 13.31
C GLU A 20 -41.48 4.76 13.27
N GLY A 21 -42.75 4.45 13.03
CA GLY A 21 -43.82 5.44 12.97
C GLY A 21 -45.17 4.86 12.58
N ASP A 22 -46.24 5.64 12.79
CA ASP A 22 -47.61 5.26 12.45
C ASP A 22 -47.89 5.35 10.94
N GLU A 23 -47.87 4.20 10.28
CA GLU A 23 -47.99 4.08 8.83
C GLU A 23 -49.39 4.42 8.26
N ALA A 24 -50.39 4.70 9.11
CA ALA A 24 -51.75 5.02 8.68
C ALA A 24 -51.84 6.24 7.73
N LYS A 25 -50.85 7.14 7.78
CA LYS A 25 -50.78 8.37 6.95
C LYS A 25 -50.05 8.16 5.61
N LEU A 26 -49.66 6.94 5.27
CA LEU A 26 -48.94 6.63 4.03
C LEU A 26 -49.90 6.32 2.88
N SER A 27 -49.61 6.89 1.71
CA SER A 27 -50.28 6.45 0.49
C SER A 27 -49.90 4.99 0.16
N PRO A 28 -50.71 4.26 -0.62
CA PRO A 28 -50.41 2.87 -0.98
C PRO A 28 -49.04 2.67 -1.65
N THR A 29 -48.54 3.69 -2.35
CA THR A 29 -47.22 3.61 -3.00
C THR A 29 -46.08 3.94 -2.03
N GLU A 30 -46.27 4.90 -1.13
CA GLU A 30 -45.32 5.21 -0.06
C GLU A 30 -45.15 4.01 0.88
N TYR A 31 -46.25 3.37 1.27
CA TYR A 31 -46.24 2.14 2.06
C TYR A 31 -45.43 1.03 1.38
N LYS A 32 -45.65 0.80 0.07
CA LYS A 32 -44.88 -0.20 -0.71
C LYS A 32 -43.39 0.09 -0.79
N VAL A 33 -43.00 1.37 -0.81
CA VAL A 33 -41.59 1.79 -0.81
C VAL A 33 -40.99 1.59 0.57
N LEU A 34 -41.66 2.03 1.64
CA LEU A 34 -41.20 1.84 3.03
C LEU A 34 -41.07 0.35 3.38
N ARG A 35 -42.07 -0.46 3.02
CA ARG A 35 -42.05 -1.91 3.24
C ARG A 35 -40.87 -2.58 2.55
N ALA A 36 -40.52 -2.16 1.33
CA ALA A 36 -39.36 -2.71 0.63
C ALA A 36 -38.03 -2.37 1.32
N VAL A 37 -37.95 -1.23 2.01
CA VAL A 37 -36.78 -0.89 2.85
C VAL A 37 -36.74 -1.79 4.10
N LYS A 38 -37.89 -2.01 4.75
CA LYS A 38 -38.01 -2.87 5.94
C LYS A 38 -37.70 -4.34 5.65
N GLU A 39 -38.16 -4.86 4.50
CA GLU A 39 -37.91 -6.24 4.06
C GLU A 39 -36.41 -6.55 3.85
N GLU A 40 -35.58 -5.53 3.60
CA GLU A 40 -34.12 -5.66 3.45
C GLU A 40 -33.37 -5.34 4.77
N GLY A 41 -34.01 -5.56 5.92
CA GLY A 41 -33.40 -5.32 7.24
C GLY A 41 -33.39 -3.85 7.68
N GLY A 42 -34.21 -3.00 7.04
CA GLY A 42 -34.40 -1.61 7.44
C GLY A 42 -33.39 -0.62 6.83
N ALA A 43 -32.46 -1.07 6.00
CA ALA A 43 -31.51 -0.19 5.29
C ALA A 43 -31.30 -0.68 3.85
N ILE A 44 -31.43 0.23 2.87
CA ILE A 44 -31.28 -0.14 1.45
C ILE A 44 -30.69 1.00 0.61
N SER A 45 -29.91 0.67 -0.42
CA SER A 45 -29.45 1.67 -1.38
C SER A 45 -30.51 2.02 -2.42
N LEU A 46 -30.44 3.21 -3.01
CA LEU A 46 -31.33 3.59 -4.13
C LEU A 46 -31.25 2.60 -5.30
N LYS A 47 -30.07 2.05 -5.57
CA LYS A 47 -29.86 1.12 -6.70
C LYS A 47 -30.64 -0.18 -6.48
N GLU A 48 -30.53 -0.77 -5.30
CA GLU A 48 -31.27 -1.98 -4.91
C GLU A 48 -32.78 -1.71 -4.84
N LEU A 49 -33.17 -0.57 -4.29
CA LEU A 49 -34.59 -0.20 -4.23
C LEU A 49 -35.21 -0.06 -5.62
N MET A 50 -34.48 0.49 -6.59
CA MET A 50 -34.93 0.59 -7.99
C MET A 50 -34.89 -0.74 -8.75
N SER A 51 -34.00 -1.68 -8.41
CA SER A 51 -33.99 -3.00 -9.08
C SER A 51 -35.17 -3.88 -8.63
N ARG A 52 -35.64 -3.72 -7.40
CA ARG A 52 -36.78 -4.46 -6.83
C ARG A 52 -38.15 -3.96 -7.30
N ARG A 53 -38.26 -2.71 -7.75
CA ARG A 53 -39.54 -2.07 -8.09
C ARG A 53 -39.48 -1.41 -9.46
N PRO A 54 -40.36 -1.76 -10.41
CA PRO A 54 -40.47 -1.08 -11.70
C PRO A 54 -41.17 0.28 -11.53
N ILE A 55 -40.54 1.20 -10.82
CA ILE A 55 -40.98 2.59 -10.65
C ILE A 55 -39.93 3.48 -11.32
N SER A 56 -40.38 4.47 -12.08
CA SER A 56 -39.44 5.41 -12.71
C SER A 56 -38.61 6.15 -11.65
N ARG A 57 -37.35 6.40 -11.97
CA ARG A 57 -36.39 7.06 -11.07
C ARG A 57 -36.94 8.37 -10.47
N ARG A 58 -37.63 9.19 -11.28
CA ARG A 58 -38.29 10.44 -10.83
C ARG A 58 -39.36 10.18 -9.76
N ARG A 59 -40.21 9.16 -9.95
CA ARG A 59 -41.26 8.81 -8.97
C ARG A 59 -40.65 8.24 -7.69
N MET A 60 -39.60 7.42 -7.80
CA MET A 60 -38.87 6.89 -6.64
C MET A 60 -38.32 8.03 -5.77
N PHE A 61 -37.62 9.00 -6.37
CA PHE A 61 -37.12 10.17 -5.64
C PHE A 61 -38.24 10.98 -4.96
N LYS A 62 -39.39 11.15 -5.63
CA LYS A 62 -40.55 11.83 -5.06
C LYS A 62 -41.08 11.12 -3.81
N TYR A 63 -41.21 9.79 -3.83
CA TYR A 63 -41.71 9.03 -2.69
C TYR A 63 -40.71 8.99 -1.53
N LEU A 64 -39.42 8.82 -1.83
CA LEU A 64 -38.37 8.89 -0.82
C LEU A 64 -38.33 10.26 -0.14
N ALA A 65 -38.48 11.35 -0.90
CA ALA A 65 -38.55 12.70 -0.33
C ALA A 65 -39.77 12.89 0.59
N ARG A 66 -40.94 12.36 0.21
CA ARG A 66 -42.15 12.43 1.03
C ARG A 66 -42.06 11.58 2.30
N LEU A 67 -41.53 10.36 2.19
CA LEU A 67 -41.30 9.50 3.35
C LEU A 67 -40.32 10.12 4.34
N ARG A 68 -39.28 10.79 3.84
CA ARG A 68 -38.36 11.58 4.68
C ARG A 68 -39.05 12.77 5.36
N ALA A 69 -39.82 13.55 4.60
CA ALA A 69 -40.56 14.69 5.16
C ALA A 69 -41.58 14.26 6.22
N LYS A 70 -42.13 13.04 6.10
CA LYS A 70 -43.05 12.44 7.07
C LYS A 70 -42.33 11.70 8.22
N GLY A 71 -40.99 11.63 8.22
CA GLY A 71 -40.21 10.98 9.28
C GLY A 71 -40.18 9.45 9.24
N PHE A 72 -40.54 8.80 8.13
CA PHE A 72 -40.50 7.33 7.98
C PHE A 72 -39.19 6.82 7.37
N LEU A 73 -38.40 7.72 6.79
CA LEU A 73 -37.09 7.40 6.25
C LEU A 73 -36.08 8.45 6.70
N ASP A 74 -34.87 8.01 6.99
CA ASP A 74 -33.70 8.88 6.95
C ASP A 74 -32.83 8.55 5.73
N ARG A 75 -31.99 9.51 5.34
CA ARG A 75 -31.01 9.36 4.26
C ARG A 75 -29.62 9.56 4.85
N VAL A 76 -28.86 8.48 4.90
CA VAL A 76 -27.44 8.54 5.23
C VAL A 76 -26.65 8.73 3.95
N PRO A 77 -25.96 9.87 3.77
CA PRO A 77 -24.99 10.01 2.69
C PRO A 77 -23.82 9.07 2.96
N GLN A 78 -23.49 8.17 2.02
CA GLN A 78 -22.21 7.48 2.08
C GLN A 78 -21.11 8.34 1.46
N GLU A 79 -19.91 8.22 2.03
CA GLU A 79 -18.71 8.78 1.44
C GLU A 79 -18.48 8.23 0.03
N THR A 80 -17.87 9.06 -0.81
CA THR A 80 -17.61 8.70 -2.19
C THR A 80 -16.51 7.65 -2.23
N GLN A 81 -16.89 6.39 -2.43
CA GLN A 81 -15.91 5.34 -2.71
C GLN A 81 -15.30 5.57 -4.09
N VAL A 82 -13.97 5.62 -4.13
CA VAL A 82 -13.16 5.80 -5.32
C VAL A 82 -12.18 4.64 -5.44
N GLU A 83 -12.13 4.06 -6.63
CA GLU A 83 -11.21 2.98 -6.97
C GLU A 83 -10.28 3.44 -8.09
N LEU A 84 -9.03 2.98 -8.08
CA LEU A 84 -8.15 3.13 -9.23
C LEU A 84 -8.63 2.23 -10.38
N THR A 85 -8.72 2.78 -11.58
CA THR A 85 -8.90 1.98 -12.80
C THR A 85 -7.64 1.18 -13.10
N GLU A 86 -7.66 0.30 -14.10
CA GLU A 86 -6.44 -0.41 -14.51
C GLU A 86 -5.33 0.56 -14.95
N GLU A 87 -5.68 1.60 -15.70
CA GLU A 87 -4.77 2.67 -16.08
C GLU A 87 -4.28 3.44 -14.85
N GLY A 88 -5.18 3.72 -13.89
CA GLY A 88 -4.83 4.29 -12.59
C GLY A 88 -3.83 3.46 -11.80
N ARG A 89 -4.01 2.13 -11.78
CA ARG A 89 -3.09 1.20 -11.12
C ARG A 89 -1.73 1.19 -11.80
N LYS A 90 -1.69 1.18 -13.14
CA LYS A 90 -0.43 1.29 -13.90
C LYS A 90 0.29 2.61 -13.60
N ALA A 91 -0.44 3.73 -13.63
CA ALA A 91 0.12 5.05 -13.33
C ALA A 91 0.66 5.13 -11.90
N ALA A 92 -0.10 4.63 -10.92
CA ALA A 92 0.32 4.56 -9.53
C ALA A 92 1.57 3.69 -9.35
N ALA A 93 1.65 2.54 -10.02
CA ALA A 93 2.83 1.68 -9.98
C ALA A 93 4.07 2.38 -10.57
N THR A 94 3.93 3.11 -11.68
CA THR A 94 5.03 3.89 -12.27
C THR A 94 5.49 5.00 -11.33
N LEU A 95 4.55 5.77 -10.77
CA LEU A 95 4.85 6.84 -9.82
C LEU A 95 5.54 6.29 -8.56
N TRP A 96 5.06 5.15 -8.06
CA TRP A 96 5.68 4.46 -6.94
C TRP A 96 7.11 4.04 -7.27
N LYS A 97 7.35 3.44 -8.45
CA LYS A 97 8.71 3.09 -8.90
C LYS A 97 9.62 4.31 -8.97
N MET A 98 9.14 5.43 -9.53
CA MET A 98 9.93 6.65 -9.61
C MET A 98 10.26 7.23 -8.23
N ALA A 99 9.28 7.26 -7.33
CA ALA A 99 9.49 7.72 -5.96
C ALA A 99 10.48 6.82 -5.21
N SER A 100 10.34 5.50 -5.36
CA SER A 100 11.26 4.50 -4.79
C SER A 100 12.68 4.70 -5.31
N TYR A 101 12.85 4.91 -6.63
CA TYR A 101 14.15 5.13 -7.26
C TYR A 101 14.83 6.42 -6.78
N LEU A 102 14.07 7.51 -6.63
CA LEU A 102 14.59 8.77 -6.11
C LEU A 102 15.10 8.62 -4.67
N LEU A 103 14.31 7.94 -3.81
CA LEU A 103 14.68 7.67 -2.43
C LEU A 103 15.83 6.66 -2.31
N PHE A 104 15.86 5.67 -3.20
CA PHE A 104 16.96 4.71 -3.27
C PHE A 104 18.29 5.40 -3.61
N ASN A 105 18.29 6.32 -4.58
CA ASN A 105 19.50 7.05 -4.96
C ASN A 105 20.10 7.89 -3.83
N THR A 106 19.28 8.45 -2.94
CA THR A 106 19.78 9.18 -1.77
C THR A 106 20.41 8.27 -0.72
N GLU A 107 19.93 7.03 -0.62
CA GLU A 107 20.34 6.06 0.40
C GLU A 107 21.46 5.13 -0.06
N LYS A 108 21.72 5.10 -1.37
CA LYS A 108 22.63 4.18 -2.07
C LYS A 108 24.00 4.06 -1.40
N THR A 109 24.64 5.16 -1.02
CA THR A 109 25.94 5.15 -0.32
C THR A 109 25.87 4.42 1.02
N ARG A 110 24.81 4.66 1.80
CA ARG A 110 24.61 4.02 3.11
C ARG A 110 24.31 2.54 2.97
N LEU A 111 23.52 2.16 1.96
CA LEU A 111 23.23 0.76 1.65
C LEU A 111 24.49 -0.01 1.23
N LYS A 112 25.37 0.61 0.44
CA LYS A 112 26.67 0.01 0.09
C LYS A 112 27.53 -0.20 1.34
N ALA A 113 27.61 0.78 2.23
CA ALA A 113 28.36 0.66 3.48
C ALA A 113 27.82 -0.46 4.39
N LEU A 114 26.49 -0.60 4.47
CA LEU A 114 25.83 -1.67 5.20
C LEU A 114 26.21 -3.06 4.65
N ILE A 115 26.16 -3.23 3.33
CA ILE A 115 26.57 -4.47 2.66
C ILE A 115 28.05 -4.76 2.92
N ILE A 116 28.93 -3.76 2.75
CA ILE A 116 30.37 -3.92 2.98
C ILE A 116 30.64 -4.38 4.42
N SER A 117 30.06 -3.69 5.40
CA SER A 117 30.21 -4.05 6.82
C SER A 117 29.78 -5.49 7.09
N TYR A 118 28.65 -5.91 6.51
CA TYR A 118 28.17 -7.26 6.71
C TYR A 118 29.04 -8.32 6.02
N LEU A 119 29.49 -8.05 4.79
CA LEU A 119 30.38 -8.96 4.04
C LEU A 119 31.80 -9.04 4.64
N ASP A 120 32.26 -7.99 5.31
CA ASP A 120 33.54 -7.98 6.02
C ASP A 120 33.54 -8.95 7.21
N ASP A 121 32.38 -9.11 7.84
CA ASP A 121 32.17 -10.04 8.93
C ASP A 121 31.96 -11.50 8.49
N LEU A 122 31.71 -11.73 7.20
CA LEU A 122 31.45 -13.05 6.66
C LEU A 122 32.73 -13.80 6.27
N GLU A 123 32.82 -15.04 6.76
CA GLU A 123 33.86 -16.00 6.38
C GLU A 123 33.50 -16.75 5.08
N ALA A 124 32.21 -16.90 4.78
CA ALA A 124 31.69 -17.65 3.63
C ALA A 124 30.95 -16.75 2.63
N PRO A 125 30.89 -17.13 1.33
CA PRO A 125 30.07 -16.44 0.34
C PRO A 125 28.59 -16.41 0.70
N ILE A 126 27.92 -15.31 0.37
CA ILE A 126 26.47 -15.13 0.58
C ILE A 126 25.70 -15.07 -0.73
N HIS A 127 24.54 -15.72 -0.80
CA HIS A 127 23.68 -15.67 -1.99
C HIS A 127 22.77 -14.44 -1.99
N ASP A 128 22.21 -14.12 -3.16
CA ASP A 128 21.31 -12.97 -3.35
C ASP A 128 20.16 -12.97 -2.33
N GLU A 129 19.50 -14.12 -2.14
CA GLU A 129 18.37 -14.25 -1.21
C GLU A 129 18.74 -13.93 0.24
N ASP A 130 19.90 -14.43 0.69
CA ASP A 130 20.40 -14.18 2.03
C ASP A 130 20.81 -12.72 2.21
N LEU A 131 21.45 -12.11 1.21
CA LEU A 131 21.85 -10.70 1.26
C LEU A 131 20.59 -9.80 1.34
N ILE A 132 19.55 -10.14 0.58
CA ILE A 132 18.27 -9.45 0.62
C ILE A 132 17.60 -9.64 1.99
N GLU A 133 17.41 -10.87 2.46
CA GLU A 133 16.61 -11.13 3.67
C GLU A 133 17.33 -10.78 4.98
N LYS A 134 18.66 -10.94 5.05
CA LYS A 134 19.43 -10.75 6.30
C LYS A 134 20.02 -9.35 6.43
N VAL A 135 20.25 -8.64 5.32
CA VAL A 135 20.93 -7.33 5.35
C VAL A 135 19.99 -6.21 4.93
N LEU A 136 19.37 -6.33 3.76
CA LEU A 136 18.64 -5.22 3.16
C LEU A 136 17.20 -5.12 3.66
N ASN A 137 16.46 -6.22 3.71
CA ASN A 137 15.06 -6.21 4.17
C ASN A 137 14.89 -5.73 5.62
N PRO A 138 15.75 -6.08 6.59
CA PRO A 138 15.65 -5.52 7.94
C PRO A 138 15.73 -3.99 7.92
N TYR A 139 16.72 -3.42 7.22
CA TYR A 139 16.88 -1.97 7.06
C TYR A 139 15.65 -1.33 6.39
N PHE A 140 15.17 -1.91 5.30
CA PHE A 140 14.04 -1.35 4.56
C PHE A 140 12.72 -1.46 5.34
N ARG A 141 12.51 -2.54 6.10
CA ARG A 141 11.31 -2.70 6.94
C ARG A 141 11.31 -1.69 8.09
N GLU A 142 12.47 -1.48 8.73
CA GLU A 142 12.62 -0.52 9.82
C GLU A 142 12.43 0.94 9.36
N HIS A 143 13.08 1.33 8.26
CA HIS A 143 13.09 2.73 7.82
C HIS A 143 11.94 3.11 6.89
N TYR A 144 11.39 2.15 6.13
CA TYR A 144 10.40 2.43 5.06
C TYR A 144 9.14 1.58 5.15
N GLY A 145 9.03 0.68 6.14
CA GLY A 145 7.87 -0.20 6.30
C GLY A 145 7.62 -1.15 5.12
N ARG A 146 8.64 -1.42 4.30
CA ARG A 146 8.55 -2.29 3.10
C ARG A 146 9.83 -3.11 2.92
N SER A 147 9.80 -4.10 2.03
CA SER A 147 11.02 -4.77 1.56
C SER A 147 11.70 -3.97 0.44
N ILE A 148 12.98 -4.26 0.20
CA ILE A 148 13.69 -3.75 -0.98
C ILE A 148 12.99 -4.26 -2.25
N GLN A 149 12.91 -3.42 -3.28
CA GLN A 149 12.34 -3.82 -4.56
C GLN A 149 13.41 -4.53 -5.42
N PRO A 150 13.02 -5.49 -6.29
CA PRO A 150 13.99 -6.22 -7.11
C PRO A 150 14.93 -5.33 -7.93
N TYR A 151 14.40 -4.26 -8.53
CA TYR A 151 15.20 -3.33 -9.34
C TYR A 151 16.15 -2.45 -8.50
N GLU A 152 15.80 -2.14 -7.25
CA GLU A 152 16.71 -1.43 -6.33
C GLU A 152 17.89 -2.32 -5.96
N TYR A 153 17.62 -3.62 -5.74
CA TYR A 153 18.66 -4.60 -5.45
C TYR A 153 19.58 -4.82 -6.65
N ASP A 154 19.02 -5.02 -7.84
CA ASP A 154 19.81 -5.24 -9.06
C ASP A 154 20.74 -4.06 -9.33
N GLU A 155 20.28 -2.83 -9.17
CA GLU A 155 21.11 -1.64 -9.32
C GLU A 155 22.23 -1.57 -8.28
N LEU A 156 21.92 -1.86 -7.01
CA LEU A 156 22.92 -1.89 -5.93
C LEU A 156 24.02 -2.94 -6.21
N LYS A 157 23.61 -4.12 -6.65
CA LYS A 157 24.48 -5.24 -6.98
C LYS A 157 25.39 -4.91 -8.18
N ASP A 158 24.82 -4.31 -9.22
CA ASP A 158 25.57 -3.92 -10.42
C ASP A 158 26.62 -2.86 -10.11
N GLU A 159 26.32 -1.90 -9.23
CA GLU A 159 27.29 -0.92 -8.76
C GLU A 159 28.41 -1.55 -7.94
N LEU A 160 28.08 -2.40 -6.95
CA LEU A 160 29.07 -3.10 -6.13
C LEU A 160 30.04 -3.93 -6.99
N LYS A 161 29.54 -4.57 -8.06
CA LYS A 161 30.38 -5.29 -9.04
C LYS A 161 31.22 -4.33 -9.89
N ARG A 162 30.62 -3.26 -10.40
CA ARG A 162 31.30 -2.27 -11.26
C ARG A 162 32.43 -1.54 -10.54
N GLU A 163 32.22 -1.21 -9.27
CA GLU A 163 33.22 -0.61 -8.38
C GLU A 163 34.26 -1.63 -7.89
N GLY A 164 34.08 -2.91 -8.21
CA GLY A 164 34.98 -3.98 -7.81
C GLY A 164 34.99 -4.22 -6.31
N ILE A 165 33.89 -3.95 -5.60
CA ILE A 165 33.76 -4.14 -4.15
C ILE A 165 33.55 -5.62 -3.83
N VAL A 166 32.71 -6.29 -4.62
CA VAL A 166 32.36 -7.71 -4.43
C VAL A 166 32.88 -8.57 -5.58
N GLU A 167 33.20 -9.82 -5.26
CA GLU A 167 33.52 -10.89 -6.20
C GLU A 167 32.51 -12.03 -6.06
N GLY A 168 32.36 -12.81 -7.13
CA GLY A 168 31.44 -13.95 -7.17
C GLY A 168 30.25 -13.77 -8.11
N ASN A 169 29.32 -14.72 -8.05
CA ASN A 169 28.15 -14.78 -8.92
C ASN A 169 26.97 -15.42 -8.16
N PRO A 170 25.73 -15.38 -8.71
CA PRO A 170 24.56 -15.91 -8.02
C PRO A 170 24.69 -17.38 -7.58
N PHE A 171 25.43 -18.19 -8.34
CA PHE A 171 25.60 -19.62 -8.09
C PHE A 171 26.66 -19.91 -7.01
N THR A 172 27.72 -19.12 -6.93
CA THR A 172 28.82 -19.31 -5.98
C THR A 172 28.70 -18.43 -4.73
N GLY A 173 27.73 -17.52 -4.71
CA GLY A 173 27.63 -16.47 -3.71
C GLY A 173 28.64 -15.34 -3.95
N TYR A 174 28.49 -14.28 -3.15
CA TYR A 174 29.26 -13.06 -3.19
C TYR A 174 30.14 -12.93 -1.94
N ILE A 175 31.35 -12.42 -2.12
CA ILE A 175 32.27 -12.08 -1.04
C ILE A 175 32.85 -10.69 -1.25
N LEU A 176 33.24 -10.04 -0.16
CA LEU A 176 34.03 -8.81 -0.23
C LEU A 176 35.43 -9.13 -0.77
N LYS A 177 35.95 -8.27 -1.65
CA LYS A 177 37.30 -8.45 -2.17
C LYS A 177 38.36 -8.43 -1.06
N PRO A 178 39.42 -9.24 -1.15
CA PRO A 178 40.39 -9.40 -0.07
C PRO A 178 41.08 -8.10 0.38
N TYR A 179 41.29 -7.15 -0.53
CA TYR A 179 41.93 -5.86 -0.22
C TYR A 179 41.00 -4.86 0.47
N LEU A 180 39.69 -5.13 0.47
CA LEU A 180 38.68 -4.33 1.19
C LEU A 180 38.32 -4.97 2.54
N LYS A 181 38.71 -6.22 2.79
CA LYS A 181 38.52 -6.84 4.09
C LYS A 181 39.35 -6.11 5.14
N SER A 182 38.73 -5.72 6.24
CA SER A 182 39.47 -5.20 7.38
C SER A 182 40.42 -6.30 7.87
N LYS A 183 41.65 -5.93 8.19
CA LYS A 183 42.56 -6.86 8.89
C LYS A 183 41.99 -7.02 10.30
N LYS A 184 41.09 -7.99 10.50
CA LYS A 184 40.68 -8.39 11.85
C LYS A 184 41.97 -8.70 12.63
N PRO A 185 42.26 -7.99 13.74
CA PRO A 185 43.36 -8.40 14.58
C PRO A 185 43.05 -9.84 15.00
N LYS A 186 43.98 -10.77 14.75
CA LYS A 186 43.87 -12.12 15.28
C LYS A 186 43.71 -11.95 16.78
N THR A 187 42.52 -12.18 17.32
CA THR A 187 42.26 -12.10 18.75
C THR A 187 42.98 -13.25 19.44
N GLY A 188 44.28 -13.04 19.68
CA GLY A 188 45.04 -13.66 20.74
C GLY A 188 44.99 -12.71 21.93
N LYS A 189 44.21 -13.09 22.95
CA LYS A 189 44.20 -12.61 24.34
C LYS A 189 45.01 -11.35 24.67
N GLY A 190 44.31 -10.29 25.09
CA GLY A 190 44.86 -9.33 26.06
C GLY A 190 44.45 -7.88 25.84
N GLY A 191 43.70 -7.33 26.81
CA GLY A 191 43.88 -5.95 27.29
C GLY A 191 43.27 -4.80 26.49
N SER A 192 42.26 -4.18 27.11
CA SER A 192 41.88 -2.75 27.13
C SER A 192 42.32 -1.79 26.01
N ASP A 193 41.33 -0.96 25.63
CA ASP A 193 41.42 0.38 25.05
C ASP A 193 41.71 0.50 23.54
N LEU A 194 40.67 0.86 22.80
CA LEU A 194 40.58 2.15 22.11
C LEU A 194 39.17 2.36 21.55
N VAL A 195 38.35 2.99 22.39
CA VAL A 195 37.23 3.82 21.94
C VAL A 195 37.88 5.08 21.38
N GLU A 196 37.78 5.28 20.06
CA GLU A 196 37.67 6.58 19.37
C GLU A 196 38.07 6.40 17.91
N LEU A 197 37.10 6.50 17.01
CA LEU A 197 37.20 7.28 15.77
C LEU A 197 35.78 7.39 15.20
N ALA A 198 35.00 8.19 15.91
CA ALA A 198 33.90 8.92 15.31
C ALA A 198 34.49 10.05 14.43
N LEU A 199 33.83 10.28 13.30
CA LEU A 199 33.73 11.59 12.62
C LEU A 199 35.04 12.21 12.10
N LEU A 200 35.36 11.94 10.84
CA LEU A 200 35.84 12.93 9.87
C LEU A 200 35.19 12.66 8.51
#